data_AF-A0A0D7CB97-F1
#
_entry.id   AF-A0A0D7CB97-F1
#
_cell.length_a   1.000
_cell.length_b   1.000
_cell.length_c   1.000
_cell.angle_alpha   90.00
_cell.angle_beta   90.00
_cell.angle_gamma   90.00
#
_symmetry.space_group_name_H-M   'P 1'
#
loop_
_entity.id
_entity.type
_entity.pdbx_description
1 polymer ?
#
loop_
_entity_poly.entity_id
_entity_poly.type
_entity_poly.pdbx_seq_one_letter_code
_entity_poly.pdbx_strand_id
1 'polypeptide(L)'
;MTSTKLTRVQIGVLTAAFVPMLATGVFGGIGTYSNIGHAYGKGTALGALAAGEGATAVLALVLLGLTMLGQSSPRIVRAGLWALPAAAAAMGAMAAPDPARTVIYALTPMGMSVSAEGMAFLARRIVVHTDGRDAENDRHTADLVQAL
;
A
#
# COMPACT_ATOMS: atom_id res chain seq x y z
N MET A 1 -14.43 6.14 27.53
CA MET A 1 -14.47 6.61 26.12
C MET A 1 -15.58 5.87 25.42
N THR A 2 -16.52 6.57 24.80
CA THR A 2 -17.65 5.99 24.06
C THR A 2 -17.19 5.65 22.64
N SER A 3 -17.10 4.36 22.31
CA SER A 3 -16.82 3.94 20.94
C SER A 3 -18.01 4.29 20.04
N THR A 4 -17.76 5.03 18.96
CA THR A 4 -18.78 5.39 17.97
C THR A 4 -18.89 4.29 16.93
N LYS A 5 -20.11 3.79 16.67
CA LYS A 5 -20.32 2.76 15.65
C LYS A 5 -20.55 3.37 14.27
N LEU A 6 -19.98 2.74 13.25
CA LEU A 6 -20.28 3.08 11.85
C LEU A 6 -21.74 2.76 11.51
N THR A 7 -22.37 3.66 10.78
CA THR A 7 -23.69 3.42 10.18
C THR A 7 -23.57 2.44 9.01
N ARG A 8 -24.68 1.76 8.66
CA ARG A 8 -24.72 0.84 7.51
C ARG A 8 -24.34 1.54 6.20
N VAL A 9 -24.72 2.82 6.04
CA VAL A 9 -24.39 3.63 4.86
C VAL A 9 -22.88 3.90 4.81
N GLN A 10 -22.27 4.30 5.92
CA GLN A 10 -20.81 4.48 5.98
C GLN A 10 -20.07 3.19 5.66
N ILE A 11 -20.49 2.05 6.23
CA ILE A 11 -19.90 0.75 5.91
C ILE A 11 -19.97 0.50 4.40
N GLY A 12 -21.16 0.69 3.78
CA GLY A 12 -21.32 0.52 2.33
C GLY A 12 -20.37 1.39 1.50
N VAL A 13 -20.25 2.67 1.83
CA VAL A 13 -19.34 3.62 1.12
C VAL A 13 -17.88 3.24 1.33
N LEU A 14 -17.48 2.90 2.56
CA LEU A 14 -16.11 2.50 2.88
C LEU A 14 -15.73 1.20 2.15
N THR A 15 -16.62 0.20 2.12
CA THR A 15 -16.42 -1.03 1.36
C THR A 15 -16.32 -0.74 -0.14
N ALA A 16 -17.19 0.10 -0.69
CA ALA A 16 -17.15 0.49 -2.10
C ALA A 16 -15.86 1.25 -2.45
N ALA A 17 -15.26 1.98 -1.51
CA ALA A 17 -13.95 2.62 -1.70
C ALA A 17 -12.78 1.62 -1.58
N PHE A 18 -12.87 0.65 -0.64
CA PHE A 18 -11.83 -0.33 -0.39
C PHE A 18 -11.67 -1.34 -1.53
N VAL A 19 -12.78 -1.79 -2.12
CA VAL A 19 -12.77 -2.83 -3.17
C VAL A 19 -11.91 -2.43 -4.39
N PRO A 20 -12.06 -1.21 -4.98
CA PRO A 20 -11.18 -0.76 -6.05
C PRO A 20 -9.71 -0.70 -5.65
N MET A 21 -9.38 -0.27 -4.42
CA MET A 21 -7.99 -0.23 -3.95
C MET A 21 -7.39 -1.63 -3.90
N LEU A 22 -8.11 -2.61 -3.34
CA LEU A 22 -7.66 -4.00 -3.33
C LEU A 22 -7.52 -4.55 -4.74
N ALA A 23 -8.50 -4.26 -5.61
CA ALA A 23 -8.48 -4.70 -7.00
C ALA A 23 -7.26 -4.15 -7.74
N THR A 24 -6.95 -2.85 -7.59
CA THR A 24 -5.76 -2.23 -8.19
C THR A 24 -4.47 -2.92 -7.76
N GLY A 25 -4.31 -3.23 -6.47
CA GLY A 25 -3.14 -3.96 -5.98
C GLY A 25 -3.02 -5.36 -6.59
N VAL A 26 -4.13 -6.11 -6.66
CA VAL A 26 -4.15 -7.47 -7.24
C VAL A 26 -3.87 -7.44 -8.75
N PHE A 27 -4.50 -6.54 -9.50
CA PHE A 27 -4.28 -6.42 -10.93
C PHE A 27 -2.88 -5.90 -11.27
N GLY A 28 -2.30 -5.03 -10.43
CA GLY A 28 -0.88 -4.65 -10.50
C GLY A 28 0.02 -5.89 -10.37
N GLY A 29 -0.24 -6.70 -9.34
CA GLY A 29 0.32 -8.05 -9.13
C GLY A 29 0.40 -8.91 -10.40
N ILE A 30 -0.78 -9.14 -10.98
CA ILE A 30 -0.94 -9.98 -12.17
C ILE A 30 -0.20 -9.36 -13.37
N GLY A 31 -0.31 -8.03 -13.53
CA GLY A 31 0.37 -7.29 -14.59
C GLY A 31 1.89 -7.42 -14.51
N THR A 32 2.47 -7.21 -13.34
CA THR A 32 3.92 -7.34 -13.10
C THR A 32 4.41 -8.76 -13.38
N TYR A 33 3.68 -9.78 -12.92
CA TYR A 33 4.01 -11.17 -13.22
C TYR A 33 4.03 -11.43 -14.74
N SER A 34 3.00 -10.97 -15.45
CA SER A 34 2.88 -11.14 -16.89
C SER A 34 4.01 -10.42 -17.65
N ASN A 35 4.28 -9.16 -17.28
CA ASN A 35 5.29 -8.30 -17.90
C ASN A 35 6.70 -8.89 -17.76
N ILE A 36 7.09 -9.25 -16.54
CA ILE A 36 8.41 -9.84 -16.25
C ILE A 36 8.50 -11.26 -16.80
N GLY A 37 7.40 -12.03 -16.77
CA GLY A 37 7.35 -13.40 -17.29
C GLY A 37 7.61 -13.46 -18.79
N HIS A 38 7.15 -12.47 -19.54
CA HIS A 38 7.41 -12.36 -20.98
C HIS A 38 8.89 -12.07 -21.28
N ALA A 39 9.58 -11.35 -20.39
CA ALA A 39 10.98 -10.95 -20.58
C ALA A 39 12.00 -11.99 -20.08
N TYR A 40 11.77 -12.59 -18.90
CA TYR A 40 12.77 -13.41 -18.20
C TYR A 40 12.30 -14.82 -17.84
N GLY A 41 11.09 -15.21 -18.27
CA GLY A 41 10.49 -16.49 -17.95
C GLY A 41 9.77 -16.53 -16.60
N LYS A 42 8.92 -17.55 -16.43
CA LYS A 42 7.94 -17.63 -15.32
C LYS A 42 8.56 -17.73 -13.93
N GLY A 43 9.72 -18.40 -13.78
CA GLY A 43 10.40 -18.58 -12.50
C GLY A 43 10.98 -17.26 -11.97
N THR A 44 11.74 -16.55 -12.81
CA THR A 44 12.28 -15.23 -12.51
C THR A 44 11.16 -14.23 -12.22
N ALA A 45 10.06 -14.30 -12.96
CA ALA A 45 8.90 -13.45 -12.73
C ALA A 45 8.23 -13.68 -11.38
N LEU A 46 8.04 -14.93 -10.95
CA LEU A 46 7.52 -15.24 -9.62
C LEU A 46 8.44 -14.70 -8.52
N GLY A 47 9.76 -14.90 -8.66
CA GLY A 47 10.74 -14.41 -7.69
C GLY A 47 10.76 -12.89 -7.59
N ALA A 48 10.80 -12.20 -8.73
CA ALA A 48 10.79 -10.73 -8.79
C ALA A 48 9.48 -10.14 -8.25
N LEU A 49 8.34 -10.75 -8.59
CA LEU A 49 7.03 -10.38 -8.07
C LEU A 49 6.98 -10.51 -6.54
N ALA A 50 7.41 -11.65 -6.01
CA ALA A 50 7.42 -11.91 -4.58
C ALA A 50 8.32 -10.92 -3.83
N ALA A 51 9.50 -10.61 -4.37
CA ALA A 51 10.45 -9.69 -3.76
C ALA A 51 9.98 -8.23 -3.77
N GLY A 52 9.37 -7.77 -4.87
CA GLY A 52 8.87 -6.39 -4.98
C GLY A 52 7.48 -6.22 -4.39
N GLU A 53 6.47 -6.71 -5.11
CA GLU A 53 5.07 -6.50 -4.76
C GLU A 53 4.61 -7.41 -3.61
N GLY A 54 5.09 -8.65 -3.53
CA GLY A 54 4.79 -9.56 -2.42
C GLY A 54 5.23 -8.97 -1.08
N ALA A 55 6.48 -8.50 -1.00
CA ALA A 55 6.99 -7.81 0.17
C ALA A 55 6.24 -6.49 0.46
N THR A 56 5.82 -5.76 -0.58
CA THR A 56 4.97 -4.56 -0.41
C THR A 56 3.61 -4.93 0.19
N ALA A 57 3.01 -6.05 -0.23
CA ALA A 57 1.75 -6.55 0.31
C ALA A 57 1.87 -6.83 1.80
N VAL A 58 2.97 -7.48 2.20
CA VAL A 58 3.27 -7.76 3.61
C VAL A 58 3.38 -6.46 4.40
N LEU A 59 4.13 -5.46 3.90
CA LEU A 59 4.22 -4.15 4.57
C LEU A 59 2.87 -3.44 4.66
N ALA A 60 2.02 -3.56 3.64
CA ALA A 60 0.69 -2.95 3.63
C ALA A 60 -0.22 -3.58 4.69
N LEU A 61 -0.19 -4.92 4.81
CA LEU A 61 -0.93 -5.64 5.84
C LEU A 61 -0.41 -5.30 7.25
N VAL A 62 0.90 -5.18 7.43
CA VAL A 62 1.50 -4.73 8.68
C VAL A 62 1.01 -3.32 9.03
N LEU A 63 1.07 -2.37 8.09
CA LEU A 63 0.61 -1.01 8.31
C LEU A 63 -0.89 -0.96 8.65
N LEU A 64 -1.70 -1.73 7.94
CA LEU A 64 -3.13 -1.85 8.18
C LEU A 64 -3.42 -2.41 9.58
N GLY A 65 -2.72 -3.47 9.99
CA GLY A 65 -2.83 -4.06 11.32
C GLY A 65 -2.45 -3.08 12.43
N LEU A 66 -1.32 -2.38 12.29
CA LEU A 66 -0.90 -1.34 13.24
C LEU A 66 -1.92 -0.21 13.34
N THR A 67 -2.46 0.22 12.20
CA THR A 67 -3.49 1.26 12.15
C THR A 67 -4.76 0.83 12.88
N MET A 68 -5.22 -0.41 12.64
CA MET A 68 -6.39 -0.99 13.32
C MET A 68 -6.17 -1.17 14.83
N LEU A 69 -4.93 -1.33 15.28
CA LEU A 69 -4.56 -1.35 16.70
C LEU A 69 -4.40 0.06 17.32
N GLY A 70 -4.72 1.12 16.56
CA GLY A 70 -4.55 2.50 17.02
C GLY A 70 -3.09 2.88 17.25
N GLN A 71 -2.16 2.28 16.52
CA GLN A 71 -0.74 2.62 16.59
C GLN A 71 -0.34 3.57 15.47
N SER A 72 0.64 4.44 15.76
CA SER A 72 1.22 5.33 14.75
C SER A 72 1.92 4.55 13.64
N SER A 73 1.96 5.11 12.44
CA SER A 73 2.59 4.47 11.28
C SER A 73 4.11 4.51 11.40
N PRO A 74 4.82 3.37 11.44
CA PRO A 74 6.28 3.37 11.46
C PRO A 74 6.84 3.94 10.15
N ARG A 75 7.72 4.95 10.23
CA ARG A 75 8.31 5.60 9.05
C ARG A 75 9.02 4.60 8.13
N ILE A 76 9.64 3.56 8.70
CA ILE A 76 10.33 2.51 7.94
C ILE A 76 9.36 1.66 7.10
N VAL A 77 8.18 1.35 7.62
CA VAL A 77 7.15 0.60 6.88
C VAL A 77 6.64 1.44 5.72
N ARG A 78 6.37 2.74 5.96
CA ARG A 78 5.97 3.67 4.89
C ARG A 78 7.05 3.84 3.82
N ALA A 79 8.31 3.98 4.22
CA ALA A 79 9.43 4.03 3.27
C ALA A 79 9.49 2.76 2.42
N GLY A 80 9.30 1.58 3.03
CA GLY A 80 9.26 0.31 2.30
C GLY A 80 8.10 0.20 1.31
N LEU A 81 6.92 0.73 1.65
CA LEU A 81 5.74 0.76 0.75
C LEU A 81 5.96 1.55 -0.54
N TRP A 82 6.95 2.43 -0.57
CA TRP A 82 7.36 3.17 -1.76
C TRP A 82 8.62 2.61 -2.39
N ALA A 83 9.61 2.22 -1.58
CA ALA A 83 10.90 1.73 -2.07
C ALA A 83 10.76 0.40 -2.82
N LEU A 84 9.96 -0.54 -2.34
CA LEU A 84 9.81 -1.86 -2.97
C LEU A 84 9.10 -1.77 -4.34
N PRO A 85 7.97 -1.05 -4.49
CA PRO A 85 7.37 -0.84 -5.81
C PRO A 85 8.25 -0.01 -6.74
N ALA A 86 9.01 0.95 -6.23
CA ALA A 86 9.97 1.70 -7.04
C ALA A 86 11.11 0.80 -7.57
N ALA A 87 11.61 -0.14 -6.76
CA ALA A 87 12.57 -1.13 -7.22
C ALA A 87 11.95 -2.06 -8.29
N ALA A 88 10.71 -2.50 -8.10
CA ALA A 88 9.98 -3.25 -9.11
C ALA A 88 9.73 -2.44 -10.39
N ALA A 89 9.47 -1.14 -10.27
CA ALA A 89 9.31 -0.22 -11.40
C ALA A 89 10.61 -0.11 -12.21
N ALA A 90 11.75 0.01 -11.54
CA ALA A 90 13.06 0.02 -12.18
C ALA A 90 13.33 -1.30 -12.90
N MET A 91 13.03 -2.45 -12.28
CA MET A 91 13.13 -3.76 -12.95
C MET A 91 12.21 -3.84 -14.18
N GLY A 92 10.95 -3.40 -14.06
CA GLY A 92 9.99 -3.37 -15.16
C GLY A 92 10.46 -2.49 -16.32
N ALA A 93 11.04 -1.32 -16.03
CA ALA A 93 11.60 -0.43 -17.03
C ALA A 93 12.73 -1.11 -17.84
N MET A 94 13.62 -1.83 -17.15
CA MET A 94 14.73 -2.57 -17.77
C MET A 94 14.27 -3.79 -18.56
N ALA A 95 13.12 -4.37 -18.19
CA ALA A 95 12.52 -5.54 -18.85
C ALA A 95 11.74 -5.19 -20.13
N ALA A 96 11.42 -3.91 -20.34
CA ALA A 96 10.51 -3.50 -21.40
C ALA A 96 11.19 -3.52 -22.79
N PRO A 97 10.49 -3.94 -23.85
CA PRO A 97 11.08 -4.10 -25.18
C PRO A 97 11.14 -2.79 -25.99
N ASP A 98 10.42 -1.75 -25.59
CA ASP A 98 10.37 -0.45 -26.25
C ASP A 98 9.96 0.67 -25.28
N PRO A 99 10.23 1.95 -25.61
CA PRO A 99 9.97 3.07 -24.71
C PRO A 99 8.51 3.23 -24.25
N ALA A 100 7.54 2.89 -25.10
CA ALA A 100 6.13 3.00 -24.72
C ALA A 100 5.78 1.95 -23.65
N ARG A 101 6.27 0.72 -23.82
CA ARG A 101 6.10 -0.34 -22.82
C ARG A 101 6.95 -0.12 -21.57
N THR A 102 8.08 0.58 -21.65
CA THR A 102 8.89 0.95 -20.48
C THR A 102 8.06 1.72 -19.45
N VAL A 103 7.31 2.72 -19.89
CA VAL A 103 6.45 3.51 -18.98
C VAL A 103 5.36 2.64 -18.36
N ILE A 104 4.73 1.77 -19.14
CA ILE A 104 3.66 0.89 -18.67
C ILE A 104 4.19 -0.11 -17.64
N TYR A 105 5.32 -0.76 -17.94
CA TYR A 105 5.94 -1.75 -17.06
C TYR A 105 6.44 -1.12 -15.76
N ALA A 106 7.00 0.10 -15.84
CA ALA A 106 7.43 0.85 -14.66
C ALA A 106 6.25 1.32 -13.80
N LEU A 107 5.13 1.72 -14.41
CA LEU A 107 3.97 2.23 -13.67
C LEU A 107 3.17 1.12 -12.98
N THR A 108 3.13 -0.08 -13.56
CA THR A 108 2.34 -1.22 -13.07
C THR A 108 2.52 -1.50 -11.57
N PRO A 109 3.76 -1.66 -11.05
CA PRO A 109 3.95 -1.93 -9.62
C PRO A 109 3.61 -0.77 -8.71
N MET A 110 3.62 0.47 -9.21
CA MET A 110 3.30 1.65 -8.40
C MET A 110 1.82 1.70 -7.97
N GLY A 111 0.94 0.96 -8.65
CA GLY A 111 -0.45 0.78 -8.22
C GLY A 111 -0.55 0.18 -6.81
N MET A 112 0.43 -0.63 -6.41
CA MET A 112 0.48 -1.24 -5.08
C MET A 112 0.69 -0.20 -3.98
N SER A 113 1.58 0.79 -4.18
CA SER A 113 1.81 1.87 -3.22
C SER A 113 0.54 2.70 -3.00
N VAL A 114 -0.14 3.05 -4.09
CA VAL A 114 -1.41 3.80 -4.04
C VAL A 114 -2.46 3.01 -3.28
N SER A 115 -2.58 1.71 -3.56
CA SER A 115 -3.52 0.82 -2.89
C SER A 115 -3.23 0.72 -1.39
N ALA A 116 -1.97 0.51 -1.02
CA ALA A 116 -1.54 0.39 0.37
C ALA A 116 -1.77 1.68 1.18
N GLU A 117 -1.35 2.83 0.64
CA GLU A 117 -1.55 4.13 1.29
C GLU A 117 -3.04 4.48 1.39
N GLY A 118 -3.83 4.20 0.35
CA GLY A 118 -5.29 4.40 0.36
C GLY A 118 -5.99 3.57 1.43
N MET A 119 -5.63 2.28 1.53
CA MET A 119 -6.19 1.39 2.56
C MET A 119 -5.78 1.81 3.98
N ALA A 120 -4.50 2.16 4.18
CA ALA A 120 -4.01 2.64 5.48
C ALA A 120 -4.67 3.96 5.89
N PHE A 121 -4.86 4.87 4.94
CA PHE A 121 -5.59 6.12 5.17
C PHE A 121 -7.04 5.85 5.58
N LEU A 122 -7.75 4.98 4.85
CA LEU A 122 -9.13 4.63 5.14
C LEU A 122 -9.26 3.99 6.52
N ALA A 123 -8.36 3.05 6.84
CA ALA A 123 -8.26 2.40 8.13
C ALA A 123 -8.07 3.40 9.27
N ARG A 124 -7.17 4.38 9.10
CA ARG A 124 -6.94 5.42 10.11
C ARG A 124 -8.18 6.26 10.32
N ARG A 125 -8.91 6.62 9.25
CA ARG A 125 -10.16 7.39 9.38
C ARG A 125 -11.25 6.61 10.11
N ILE A 126 -11.32 5.30 9.92
CA ILE A 126 -12.23 4.43 10.67
C ILE A 126 -11.84 4.44 12.15
N VAL A 127 -10.59 4.15 12.50
CA VAL A 127 -10.12 4.10 13.91
C VAL A 127 -10.31 5.45 14.61
N VAL A 128 -9.96 6.56 13.96
CA VAL A 128 -10.17 7.89 14.52
C VAL A 128 -11.66 8.16 14.77
N HIS A 129 -12.53 7.74 13.86
CA HIS A 129 -13.97 7.91 14.03
C HIS A 129 -14.55 7.03 15.14
N THR A 130 -14.11 5.77 15.23
CA THR A 130 -14.65 4.81 16.21
C THR A 130 -14.10 5.06 17.61
N ASP A 131 -12.82 5.41 17.73
CA ASP A 131 -12.11 5.45 19.02
C ASP A 131 -11.90 6.89 19.52
N GLY A 132 -12.09 7.88 18.65
CA GLY A 132 -11.96 9.30 18.97
C GLY A 132 -10.51 9.76 19.19
N ARG A 133 -9.53 8.92 18.87
CA ARG A 133 -8.09 9.18 19.07
C ARG A 133 -7.33 8.98 17.75
N ASP A 134 -6.40 9.88 17.45
CA ASP A 134 -5.53 9.80 16.28
C ASP A 134 -4.08 9.63 16.70
N ALA A 135 -3.61 8.37 16.70
CA ALA A 135 -2.29 8.00 17.16
C ALA A 135 -1.15 8.68 16.38
N GLU A 136 -1.38 9.03 15.11
CA GLU A 136 -0.40 9.76 14.31
C GLU A 136 -0.31 11.22 14.74
N ASN A 137 -1.46 11.84 15.06
CA ASN A 137 -1.48 13.20 15.60
C ASN A 137 -0.83 13.25 16.98
N ASP A 138 -1.10 12.27 17.84
CA ASP A 138 -0.50 12.17 19.16
C ASP A 138 1.03 12.08 19.07
N ARG A 139 1.54 11.25 18.15
CA ARG A 139 2.98 11.12 17.90
C ARG A 139 3.57 12.44 17.40
N HIS A 140 2.92 13.10 16.46
CA HIS A 140 3.39 14.38 15.93
C HIS A 140 3.45 15.46 17.03
N THR A 141 2.44 15.53 17.89
CA THR A 141 2.45 16.44 19.04
C THR A 141 3.58 16.09 20.02
N ALA A 142 3.81 14.81 20.30
CA ALA A 142 4.92 14.38 21.15
C ALA A 142 6.29 14.75 20.58
N ASP A 143 6.52 14.53 19.28
CA ASP A 143 7.75 14.91 18.57
C ASP A 143 7.99 16.43 18.66
N LEU A 144 6.94 17.26 18.54
CA LEU A 144 7.04 18.71 18.68
C LEU A 144 7.37 19.15 20.10
N VAL A 145 6.72 18.56 21.11
CA VAL A 145 6.98 18.89 22.53
C VAL A 145 8.39 18.50 22.94
N GLN A 146 8.91 17.38 22.43
CA GLN A 146 10.27 16.92 22.72
C GLN A 146 11.35 17.80 22.04
N ALA A 147 10.99 18.56 21.03
CA ALA A 147 11.88 19.48 20.32
C ALA A 147 11.96 20.89 20.93
N LEU A 148 11.16 21.18 21.96
CA LEU A 148 11.18 22.42 22.75
C LEU A 148 12.14 22.29 23.94
#